data_AF-A0A6A4VRR1-F1
#
_entry.id   AF-A0A6A4VRR1-F1
#
_cell.length_a   1.000
_cell.length_b   1.000
_cell.length_c   1.000
_cell.angle_alpha   90.00
_cell.angle_beta   90.00
_cell.angle_gamma   90.00
#
_symmetry.space_group_name_H-M   'P 1'
#
loop_
_entity.id
_entity.type
_entity.pdbx_description
1 polymer ?
#
loop_
_entity_poly.entity_id
_entity_poly.type
_entity_poly.pdbx_seq_one_letter_code
_entity_poly.pdbx_strand_id
1 'polypeptide(L)'
;MMPRINVPCLSGMLSQRLQGLLKATAPIWTPVLITLTLLICTILLVTHTLATIHSYQGYWSESRSPLAAEGLGYAIVIDAGSSGSRAHIYVWPPHTGNRKDLLNIQPLRDHSGQPRVHMITPGLSSLRLTPERAGDYVRPLLDYAATHIPAEKHRETSLYIMATAGMRLLSKDTQTAIIENLHRAIGRRYQFLLAENNIQVISGREEGIYQWIAINFALGRFRHGHDGPTVTVETVSDQPIRRLETVGALDMGGASMQIGFEITSAEQLKALEGKVHRASMATINLGCADHDREHTYRVYVTTFLGYGANEAYRRHSEAVRARYTNTTRRLYDPCLVRDFTEPPPVVRNTTACAAAASTAATSSSQSAPATNSSAASGHSGPAGSNCTIPVVGTGDWGLCEQMVRRQIVEERITRLCEVAPPEGCTRTLVPPPVNLTNVEFYGFSEFWYSMEDTLRSGGQYSYSRFSQTAKDYCATSWPTLLRRRGEGLYGTSDDERLARQCFKSVYLTAALHTGLGLPRSYGGLTSTASVVRGRVSTWTLGALLFKLRFLPVRSVEAATFSSFPAGPYGIWGSQYLLLACVLVVLGVLLLYALRLRRLRRGRPRARLLSEHEPMLLGVSVS
;
A
#
# COMPACT_ATOMS: atom_id res chain seq x y z
N MET A 1 19.41 -47.68 -89.06
CA MET A 1 18.25 -47.45 -89.95
C MET A 1 17.43 -48.74 -89.99
N MET A 2 16.31 -48.79 -89.23
CA MET A 2 15.30 -49.89 -89.15
C MET A 2 15.85 -51.33 -88.88
N PRO A 3 15.04 -52.31 -88.36
CA PRO A 3 13.58 -52.46 -88.43
C PRO A 3 12.86 -52.87 -87.12
N ARG A 4 11.51 -52.94 -87.21
CA ARG A 4 10.58 -53.61 -86.27
C ARG A 4 10.62 -55.14 -86.48
N ILE A 5 10.24 -55.92 -85.46
CA ILE A 5 9.21 -57.01 -85.49
C ILE A 5 8.99 -57.58 -84.06
N ASN A 6 7.75 -58.03 -83.83
CA ASN A 6 7.02 -58.43 -82.62
C ASN A 6 7.66 -59.41 -81.61
N VAL A 7 7.27 -59.24 -80.33
CA VAL A 7 7.35 -60.27 -79.26
C VAL A 7 5.99 -60.36 -78.55
N PRO A 8 5.40 -61.56 -78.34
CA PRO A 8 4.16 -61.74 -77.61
C PRO A 8 4.35 -62.00 -76.09
N CYS A 9 3.44 -61.42 -75.31
CA CYS A 9 2.92 -61.81 -73.99
C CYS A 9 3.80 -62.60 -72.99
N LEU A 10 4.28 -61.90 -71.96
CA LEU A 10 4.78 -62.48 -70.69
C LEU A 10 4.16 -61.84 -69.44
N SER A 11 2.90 -61.36 -69.51
CA SER A 11 2.19 -60.73 -68.39
C SER A 11 1.14 -61.63 -67.69
N GLY A 12 0.98 -62.88 -68.13
CA GLY A 12 -0.14 -63.75 -67.72
C GLY A 12 0.08 -64.63 -66.48
N MET A 13 1.32 -65.04 -66.16
CA MET A 13 1.52 -66.12 -65.18
C MET A 13 1.87 -65.68 -63.75
N LEU A 14 2.38 -64.46 -63.53
CA LEU A 14 2.60 -63.92 -62.17
C LEU A 14 1.31 -63.41 -61.51
N SER A 15 0.32 -63.00 -62.31
CA SER A 15 -0.96 -62.47 -61.81
C SER A 15 -1.85 -63.56 -61.19
N GLN A 16 -1.85 -64.79 -61.72
CA GLN A 16 -2.71 -65.86 -61.22
C GLN A 16 -2.24 -66.47 -59.89
N ARG A 17 -0.92 -66.57 -59.64
CA ARG A 17 -0.39 -67.07 -58.34
C ARG A 17 -0.56 -66.05 -57.21
N LEU A 18 -0.40 -64.75 -57.46
CA LEU A 18 -0.68 -63.71 -56.45
C LEU A 18 -2.20 -63.62 -56.14
N GLN A 19 -3.07 -63.75 -57.15
CA GLN A 19 -4.51 -63.73 -56.94
C GLN A 19 -5.04 -64.97 -56.17
N GLY A 20 -4.36 -66.12 -56.26
CA GLY A 20 -4.69 -67.32 -55.47
C GLY A 20 -4.35 -67.16 -53.97
N LEU A 21 -3.17 -66.62 -53.66
CA LEU A 21 -2.72 -66.35 -52.27
C LEU A 21 -3.54 -65.25 -51.59
N LEU A 22 -3.97 -64.22 -52.34
CA LEU A 22 -4.87 -63.16 -51.85
C LEU A 22 -6.31 -63.64 -51.64
N LYS A 23 -6.76 -64.68 -52.36
CA LYS A 23 -8.12 -65.27 -52.18
C LYS A 23 -8.19 -66.25 -50.99
N ALA A 24 -7.09 -66.90 -50.62
CA ALA A 24 -7.06 -67.87 -49.51
C ALA A 24 -6.83 -67.25 -48.12
N THR A 25 -6.24 -66.06 -48.03
CA THR A 25 -5.92 -65.42 -46.73
C THR A 25 -6.94 -64.35 -46.29
N ALA A 26 -7.79 -63.86 -47.20
CA ALA A 26 -8.75 -62.77 -46.94
C ALA A 26 -9.83 -63.01 -45.85
N PRO A 27 -10.26 -64.24 -45.48
CA PRO A 27 -11.28 -64.40 -44.43
C PRO A 27 -10.72 -64.29 -43.00
N ILE A 28 -9.40 -64.28 -42.82
CA ILE A 28 -8.76 -64.20 -41.49
C ILE A 28 -8.37 -62.75 -41.16
N TRP A 29 -7.87 -62.00 -42.14
CA TRP A 29 -7.41 -60.62 -41.91
C TRP A 29 -8.55 -59.61 -41.71
N THR A 30 -9.75 -59.90 -42.20
CA THR A 30 -10.91 -59.00 -42.07
C THR A 30 -11.46 -58.90 -40.63
N PRO A 31 -11.72 -59.98 -39.88
CA PRO A 31 -12.09 -59.87 -38.47
C PRO A 31 -10.94 -59.29 -37.63
N VAL A 32 -9.69 -59.63 -37.93
CA VAL A 32 -8.51 -59.06 -37.25
C VAL A 32 -8.47 -57.53 -37.41
N LEU A 33 -8.65 -57.01 -38.63
CA LEU A 33 -8.63 -55.57 -38.87
C LEU A 33 -9.76 -54.84 -38.14
N ILE A 34 -10.97 -55.43 -38.11
CA ILE A 34 -12.14 -54.89 -37.39
C ILE A 34 -11.89 -54.89 -35.88
N THR A 35 -11.35 -55.98 -35.33
CA THR A 35 -11.03 -56.06 -33.89
C THR A 35 -9.95 -55.05 -33.50
N LEU A 36 -8.96 -54.83 -34.36
CA LEU A 36 -7.87 -53.89 -34.11
C LEU A 36 -8.37 -52.44 -34.17
N THR A 37 -9.29 -52.11 -35.08
CA THR A 37 -9.91 -50.77 -35.14
C THR A 37 -10.83 -50.51 -33.95
N LEU A 38 -11.62 -51.49 -33.51
CA LEU A 38 -12.45 -51.38 -32.31
C LEU A 38 -11.60 -51.23 -31.04
N LEU A 39 -10.47 -51.94 -30.95
CA LEU A 39 -9.53 -51.82 -29.83
C LEU A 39 -8.90 -50.43 -29.79
N ILE A 40 -8.47 -49.87 -30.93
CA ILE A 40 -7.92 -48.52 -30.99
C ILE A 40 -8.98 -47.48 -30.59
N CYS A 41 -10.22 -47.61 -31.08
CA CYS A 41 -11.31 -46.70 -30.72
C CYS A 41 -11.65 -46.75 -29.23
N THR A 42 -11.64 -47.94 -28.61
CA THR A 42 -11.90 -48.08 -27.18
C THR A 42 -10.78 -47.52 -26.33
N ILE A 43 -9.51 -47.72 -26.71
CA ILE A 43 -8.36 -47.10 -26.01
C ILE A 43 -8.47 -45.57 -26.07
N LEU A 44 -8.75 -45.00 -27.25
CA LEU A 44 -8.90 -43.54 -27.41
C LEU A 44 -10.09 -42.98 -26.62
N LEU A 45 -11.19 -43.72 -26.51
CA LEU A 45 -12.35 -43.33 -25.70
C LEU A 45 -12.01 -43.35 -24.20
N VAL A 46 -11.34 -44.41 -23.73
CA VAL A 46 -10.97 -44.55 -22.32
C VAL A 46 -9.97 -43.47 -21.90
N THR A 47 -8.92 -43.22 -22.70
CA THR A 47 -7.94 -42.17 -22.39
C THR A 47 -8.58 -40.79 -22.32
N HIS A 48 -9.56 -40.51 -23.19
CA HIS A 48 -10.34 -39.27 -23.13
C HIS A 48 -11.21 -39.19 -21.87
N THR A 49 -11.95 -40.25 -21.52
CA THR A 49 -12.79 -40.25 -20.31
C THR A 49 -11.96 -40.04 -19.05
N LEU A 50 -10.76 -40.64 -18.95
CA LEU A 50 -9.85 -40.44 -17.85
C LEU A 50 -9.30 -39.00 -17.79
N ALA A 51 -8.93 -38.41 -18.92
CA ALA A 51 -8.51 -37.01 -18.98
C ALA A 51 -9.64 -36.05 -18.57
N THR A 52 -10.89 -36.38 -18.93
CA THR A 52 -12.09 -35.61 -18.58
C THR A 52 -12.40 -35.73 -17.09
N ILE A 53 -12.31 -36.95 -16.52
CA ILE A 53 -12.51 -37.17 -15.08
C ILE A 53 -11.42 -36.46 -14.26
N HIS A 54 -10.17 -36.43 -14.73
CA HIS A 54 -9.08 -35.74 -14.04
C HIS A 54 -9.28 -34.21 -14.04
N SER A 55 -9.77 -33.65 -15.15
CA SER A 55 -10.14 -32.23 -15.24
C SER A 55 -11.39 -31.89 -14.41
N TYR A 56 -12.36 -32.81 -14.29
CA TYR A 56 -13.50 -32.64 -13.39
C TYR A 56 -13.13 -32.81 -11.90
N GLN A 57 -12.23 -33.72 -11.53
CA GLN A 57 -11.76 -33.87 -10.14
C GLN A 57 -10.97 -32.64 -9.66
N GLY A 58 -10.21 -31.99 -10.55
CA GLY A 58 -9.57 -30.70 -10.27
C GLY A 58 -10.58 -29.58 -9.96
N TYR A 59 -11.79 -29.64 -10.53
CA TYR A 59 -12.85 -28.65 -10.35
C TYR A 59 -13.68 -28.85 -9.07
N TRP A 60 -13.84 -30.09 -8.60
CA TRP A 60 -14.65 -30.39 -7.39
C TRP A 60 -13.87 -30.41 -6.07
N SER A 61 -12.54 -30.29 -6.10
CA SER A 61 -11.72 -30.15 -4.89
C SER A 61 -11.81 -28.76 -4.24
N GLU A 62 -12.45 -27.78 -4.90
CA GLU A 62 -12.46 -26.37 -4.49
C GLU A 62 -13.71 -25.98 -3.68
N SER A 63 -14.48 -26.96 -3.20
CA SER A 63 -15.73 -26.68 -2.47
C SER A 63 -15.96 -27.66 -1.32
N ARG A 64 -15.26 -27.45 -0.20
CA ARG A 64 -15.71 -27.70 1.18
C ARG A 64 -14.57 -27.41 2.20
N SER A 65 -14.61 -26.25 2.88
CA SER A 65 -14.22 -25.97 4.29
C SER A 65 -13.91 -24.47 4.51
N PRO A 66 -14.18 -23.88 5.69
CA PRO A 66 -13.82 -22.50 6.01
C PRO A 66 -12.32 -22.38 6.34
N LEU A 67 -11.48 -22.35 5.30
CA LEU A 67 -10.03 -22.07 5.38
C LEU A 67 -9.76 -20.69 4.76
N ALA A 68 -10.07 -19.62 5.51
CA ALA A 68 -9.77 -18.25 5.09
C ALA A 68 -8.27 -17.88 5.17
N ALA A 69 -7.37 -18.83 5.51
CA ALA A 69 -5.93 -18.60 5.70
C ALA A 69 -5.04 -19.14 4.56
N GLU A 70 -5.52 -20.10 3.76
CA GLU A 70 -4.76 -20.70 2.67
C GLU A 70 -4.76 -19.76 1.45
N GLY A 71 -3.80 -18.83 1.42
CA GLY A 71 -3.60 -17.93 0.28
C GLY A 71 -3.48 -16.44 0.64
N LEU A 72 -3.68 -16.07 1.91
CA LEU A 72 -3.45 -14.70 2.34
C LEU A 72 -1.96 -14.35 2.35
N GLY A 73 -1.63 -13.16 1.86
CA GLY A 73 -0.33 -12.53 2.00
C GLY A 73 -0.32 -11.53 3.16
N TYR A 74 0.84 -11.37 3.79
CA TYR A 74 1.02 -10.49 4.95
C TYR A 74 2.26 -9.60 4.77
N ALA A 75 2.20 -8.40 5.34
CA ALA A 75 3.36 -7.53 5.48
C ALA A 75 3.30 -6.75 6.79
N ILE A 76 4.48 -6.44 7.33
CA ILE A 76 4.64 -5.56 8.49
C ILE A 76 5.31 -4.28 8.01
N VAL A 77 4.77 -3.14 8.40
CA VAL A 77 5.44 -1.84 8.24
C VAL A 77 5.59 -1.19 9.60
N ILE A 78 6.83 -0.94 10.02
CA ILE A 78 7.16 -0.11 11.16
C ILE A 78 7.38 1.33 10.65
N ASP A 79 6.42 2.20 10.94
CA ASP A 79 6.58 3.66 10.84
C ASP A 79 7.46 4.12 12.00
N ALA A 80 8.72 4.45 11.73
CA ALA A 80 9.66 4.98 12.70
C ALA A 80 9.65 6.51 12.69
N GLY A 81 8.60 7.08 13.28
CA GLY A 81 8.37 8.51 13.40
C GLY A 81 9.24 9.23 14.43
N SER A 82 9.21 10.56 14.41
CA SER A 82 9.98 11.41 15.33
C SER A 82 9.50 11.34 16.79
N SER A 83 8.19 11.23 17.02
CA SER A 83 7.59 11.17 18.36
C SER A 83 7.40 9.74 18.89
N GLY A 84 7.43 8.74 18.01
CA GLY A 84 7.19 7.35 18.36
C GLY A 84 7.25 6.45 17.13
N SER A 85 7.30 5.14 17.35
CA SER A 85 7.26 4.13 16.28
C SER A 85 6.01 3.27 16.35
N ARG A 86 5.47 2.86 15.20
CA ARG A 86 4.20 2.12 15.08
C ARG A 86 4.34 0.93 14.17
N ALA A 87 3.99 -0.26 14.63
CA ALA A 87 3.86 -1.45 13.78
C ALA A 87 2.46 -1.54 13.20
N HIS A 88 2.36 -1.51 11.87
CA HIS A 88 1.16 -1.77 11.10
C HIS A 88 1.26 -3.17 10.48
N ILE A 89 0.22 -3.98 10.70
CA ILE A 89 0.11 -5.31 10.09
C ILE A 89 -0.91 -5.24 8.96
N TYR A 90 -0.51 -5.65 7.76
CA TYR A 90 -1.36 -5.67 6.58
C TYR A 90 -1.56 -7.09 6.08
N VAL A 91 -2.71 -7.32 5.46
CA VAL A 91 -3.12 -8.59 4.88
C VAL A 91 -3.82 -8.33 3.54
N TRP A 92 -3.69 -9.26 2.60
CA TRP A 92 -4.41 -9.22 1.33
C TRP A 92 -4.76 -10.63 0.84
N PRO A 93 -5.89 -10.79 0.14
CA PRO A 93 -6.22 -12.05 -0.54
C PRO A 93 -5.38 -12.24 -1.81
N PRO A 94 -5.39 -13.44 -2.41
CA PRO A 94 -4.87 -13.65 -3.76
C PRO A 94 -5.40 -12.62 -4.76
N HIS A 95 -4.55 -12.24 -5.71
CA HIS A 95 -4.91 -11.26 -6.72
C HIS A 95 -5.97 -11.80 -7.69
N THR A 96 -6.86 -10.94 -8.20
CA THR A 96 -7.97 -11.33 -9.10
C THR A 96 -7.51 -11.85 -10.47
N GLY A 97 -6.25 -11.58 -10.83
CA GLY A 97 -5.70 -11.84 -12.16
C GLY A 97 -6.00 -10.74 -13.19
N ASN A 98 -6.89 -9.79 -12.86
CA ASN A 98 -7.20 -8.66 -13.73
C ASN A 98 -6.10 -7.60 -13.66
N ARG A 99 -5.51 -7.26 -14.81
CA ARG A 99 -4.45 -6.24 -14.94
C ARG A 99 -4.85 -4.85 -14.45
N LYS A 100 -6.16 -4.55 -14.46
CA LYS A 100 -6.70 -3.26 -14.03
C LYS A 100 -6.86 -3.16 -12.52
N ASP A 101 -6.78 -4.27 -11.79
CA ASP A 101 -6.91 -4.26 -10.34
C ASP A 101 -5.54 -4.06 -9.68
N LEU A 102 -5.53 -3.30 -8.59
CA LEU A 102 -4.39 -3.23 -7.68
C LEU A 102 -4.54 -4.31 -6.59
N LEU A 103 -3.44 -4.64 -5.92
CA LEU A 103 -3.47 -5.55 -4.78
C LEU A 103 -4.42 -5.02 -3.69
N ASN A 104 -5.35 -5.86 -3.23
CA ASN A 104 -6.35 -5.47 -2.22
C ASN A 104 -5.75 -5.54 -0.80
N ILE A 105 -4.81 -4.65 -0.52
CA ILE A 105 -4.14 -4.54 0.78
C ILE A 105 -5.07 -3.86 1.79
N GLN A 106 -5.25 -4.50 2.94
CA GLN A 106 -6.03 -3.97 4.05
C GLN A 106 -5.29 -4.16 5.37
N PRO A 107 -5.53 -3.30 6.38
CA PRO A 107 -5.03 -3.56 7.73
C PRO A 107 -5.57 -4.90 8.23
N LEU A 108 -4.73 -5.67 8.92
CA LEU A 108 -5.21 -6.79 9.71
C LEU A 108 -6.06 -6.22 10.84
N ARG A 109 -7.29 -6.73 11.00
CA ARG A 109 -8.25 -6.24 11.99
C ARG A 109 -8.42 -7.21 13.14
N ASP A 110 -8.75 -6.68 14.30
CA ASP A 110 -9.19 -7.48 15.45
C ASP A 110 -10.67 -7.88 15.33
N HIS A 111 -11.18 -8.60 16.34
CA HIS A 111 -12.58 -9.04 16.39
C HIS A 111 -13.58 -7.87 16.47
N SER A 112 -13.14 -6.69 16.89
CA SER A 112 -13.95 -5.46 16.91
C SER A 112 -13.89 -4.67 15.59
N GLY A 113 -13.14 -5.17 14.60
CA GLY A 113 -12.93 -4.51 13.32
C GLY A 113 -11.89 -3.40 13.36
N GLN A 114 -11.16 -3.21 14.46
CA GLN A 114 -10.12 -2.18 14.57
C GLN A 114 -8.79 -2.67 13.99
N PRO A 115 -8.02 -1.79 13.32
CA PRO A 115 -6.68 -2.14 12.84
C PRO A 115 -5.74 -2.60 13.97
N ARG A 116 -5.04 -3.71 13.76
CA ARG A 116 -3.96 -4.19 14.63
C ARG A 116 -2.74 -3.30 14.46
N VAL A 117 -2.61 -2.30 15.34
CA VAL A 117 -1.48 -1.38 15.40
C VAL A 117 -0.93 -1.36 16.81
N HIS A 118 0.40 -1.43 16.94
CA HIS A 118 1.08 -1.26 18.23
C HIS A 118 2.04 -0.08 18.15
N MET A 119 2.04 0.78 19.18
CA MET A 119 2.81 2.02 19.21
C MET A 119 3.72 2.06 20.44
N ILE A 120 4.94 2.57 20.25
CA ILE A 120 5.90 2.83 21.32
C ILE A 120 6.46 4.25 21.22
N THR A 121 6.90 4.79 22.35
CA THR A 121 7.54 6.11 22.49
C THR A 121 8.78 6.01 23.35
N PRO A 122 9.84 6.83 23.15
CA PRO A 122 9.98 7.90 22.15
C PRO A 122 10.21 7.36 20.72
N GLY A 123 10.45 8.24 19.74
CA GLY A 123 10.78 7.85 18.35
C GLY A 123 12.18 7.25 18.20
N LEU A 124 12.42 6.52 17.11
CA LEU A 124 13.68 5.81 16.85
C LEU A 124 14.92 6.73 16.89
N SER A 125 14.77 7.98 16.46
CA SER A 125 15.85 8.98 16.45
C SER A 125 16.35 9.37 17.85
N SER A 126 15.63 9.03 18.91
CA SER A 126 16.08 9.21 20.29
C SER A 126 17.32 8.38 20.62
N LEU A 127 17.57 7.30 19.87
CA LEU A 127 18.73 6.42 20.03
C LEU A 127 20.03 7.00 19.47
N ARG A 128 20.06 8.30 19.14
CA ARG A 128 21.24 8.96 18.56
C ARG A 128 22.54 8.73 19.34
N LEU A 129 22.45 8.53 20.67
CA LEU A 129 23.59 8.30 21.56
C LEU A 129 23.77 6.82 21.94
N THR A 130 22.82 5.95 21.57
CA THR A 130 22.79 4.53 21.94
C THR A 130 22.27 3.67 20.77
N PRO A 131 22.90 3.76 19.57
CA PRO A 131 22.43 3.05 18.37
C PRO A 131 22.41 1.53 18.54
N GLU A 132 23.26 0.99 19.42
CA GLU A 132 23.33 -0.43 19.75
C GLU A 132 22.04 -1.00 20.37
N ARG A 133 21.16 -0.14 20.88
CA ARG A 133 19.87 -0.52 21.50
C ARG A 133 18.71 -0.57 20.50
N ALA A 134 18.95 -0.32 19.21
CA ALA A 134 17.88 -0.24 18.21
C ALA A 134 17.07 -1.55 18.09
N GLY A 135 17.73 -2.71 18.16
CA GLY A 135 17.05 -4.01 18.19
C GLY A 135 16.10 -4.19 19.38
N ASP A 136 16.54 -3.82 20.59
CA ASP A 136 15.70 -3.87 21.79
C ASP A 136 14.53 -2.91 21.74
N TYR A 137 14.74 -1.73 21.14
CA TYR A 137 13.71 -0.72 20.95
C TYR A 137 12.57 -1.23 20.06
N VAL A 138 12.85 -1.89 18.93
CA VAL A 138 11.80 -2.41 18.03
C VAL A 138 11.21 -3.74 18.46
N ARG A 139 11.81 -4.43 19.44
CA ARG A 139 11.38 -5.76 19.89
C ARG A 139 9.88 -5.81 20.28
N PRO A 140 9.32 -4.89 21.08
CA PRO A 140 7.90 -4.93 21.43
C PRO A 140 6.97 -4.86 20.21
N LEU A 141 7.37 -4.12 19.17
CA LEU A 141 6.62 -4.00 17.92
C LEU A 141 6.62 -5.30 17.11
N LEU A 142 7.77 -5.97 17.06
CA LEU A 142 7.95 -7.22 16.31
C LEU A 142 7.33 -8.43 17.03
N ASP A 143 7.49 -8.50 18.36
CA ASP A 143 6.82 -9.51 19.19
C ASP A 143 5.30 -9.39 19.04
N TYR A 144 4.76 -8.16 19.07
CA TYR A 144 3.34 -7.93 18.78
C TYR A 144 2.95 -8.44 17.39
N ALA A 145 3.71 -8.13 16.34
CA ALA A 145 3.39 -8.60 15.00
C ALA A 145 3.42 -10.13 14.87
N ALA A 146 4.44 -10.78 15.45
CA ALA A 146 4.59 -12.23 15.43
C ALA A 146 3.44 -12.97 16.11
N THR A 147 2.82 -12.37 17.14
CA THR A 147 1.66 -12.96 17.82
C THR A 147 0.36 -12.91 17.00
N HIS A 148 0.28 -12.03 15.99
CA HIS A 148 -0.93 -11.81 15.18
C HIS A 148 -0.86 -12.39 13.77
N ILE A 149 0.33 -12.74 13.29
CA ILE A 149 0.55 -13.38 11.99
C ILE A 149 0.75 -14.89 12.21
N PRO A 150 0.06 -15.77 11.46
CA PRO A 150 0.26 -17.21 11.56
C PRO A 150 1.73 -17.61 11.41
N ALA A 151 2.21 -18.54 12.24
CA ALA A 151 3.63 -18.90 12.33
C ALA A 151 4.20 -19.39 10.98
N GLU A 152 3.40 -20.16 10.25
CA GLU A 152 3.71 -20.66 8.91
C GLU A 152 3.88 -19.54 7.87
N LYS A 153 3.29 -18.36 8.11
CA LYS A 153 3.39 -17.19 7.24
C LYS A 153 4.56 -16.27 7.57
N HIS A 154 5.27 -16.47 8.69
CA HIS A 154 6.37 -15.58 9.09
C HIS A 154 7.45 -15.51 8.01
N ARG A 155 7.84 -16.65 7.41
CA ARG A 155 8.86 -16.73 6.35
C ARG A 155 8.44 -16.13 5.01
N GLU A 156 7.15 -15.84 4.82
CA GLU A 156 6.60 -15.21 3.62
C GLU A 156 6.26 -13.72 3.87
N THR A 157 6.29 -13.28 5.13
CA THR A 157 5.87 -11.95 5.52
C THR A 157 7.01 -10.96 5.37
N SER A 158 6.88 -10.01 4.44
CA SER A 158 7.82 -8.90 4.29
C SER A 158 7.75 -7.94 5.47
N LEU A 159 8.89 -7.66 6.09
CA LEU A 159 9.05 -6.64 7.13
C LEU A 159 9.74 -5.41 6.54
N TYR A 160 9.12 -4.26 6.71
CA TYR A 160 9.67 -2.94 6.37
C TYR A 160 9.80 -2.08 7.63
N ILE A 161 10.95 -1.42 7.79
CA ILE A 161 11.16 -0.38 8.81
C ILE A 161 11.51 0.90 8.07
N MET A 162 10.58 1.85 8.07
CA MET A 162 10.71 3.08 7.31
C MET A 162 10.71 4.25 8.28
N ALA A 163 11.89 4.86 8.45
CA ALA A 163 12.08 5.99 9.34
C ALA A 163 11.90 7.32 8.61
N THR A 164 11.24 8.28 9.26
CA THR A 164 10.82 9.55 8.64
C THR A 164 11.68 10.72 9.13
N ALA A 165 11.08 11.91 9.30
CA ALA A 165 11.77 13.17 9.59
C ALA A 165 12.72 13.12 10.80
N GLY A 166 12.39 12.37 11.85
CA GLY A 166 13.24 12.30 13.05
C GLY A 166 14.64 11.75 12.75
N MET A 167 14.72 10.67 11.95
CA MET A 167 16.01 10.09 11.54
C MET A 167 16.72 10.97 10.49
N ARG A 168 15.97 11.68 9.63
CA ARG A 168 16.54 12.65 8.66
C ARG A 168 17.32 13.78 9.34
N LEU A 169 17.04 14.09 10.60
CA LEU A 169 17.74 15.11 11.38
C LEU A 169 19.06 14.61 12.02
N LEU A 170 19.35 13.31 11.98
CA LEU A 170 20.59 12.74 12.52
C LEU A 170 21.72 12.75 11.48
N SER A 171 22.98 12.64 11.91
CA SER A 171 24.11 12.43 11.00
C SER A 171 23.99 11.10 10.27
N LYS A 172 24.55 11.01 9.06
CA LYS A 172 24.53 9.77 8.26
C LYS A 172 25.16 8.59 9.01
N ASP A 173 26.28 8.81 9.70
CA ASP A 173 26.93 7.76 10.51
C ASP A 173 26.01 7.21 11.61
N THR A 174 25.27 8.10 12.28
CA THR A 174 24.30 7.69 13.31
C THR A 174 23.13 6.92 12.69
N GLN A 175 22.63 7.36 11.53
CA GLN A 175 21.58 6.66 10.79
C GLN A 175 22.05 5.24 10.42
N THR A 176 23.24 5.11 9.84
CA THR A 176 23.85 3.83 9.46
C THR A 176 24.02 2.90 10.65
N ALA A 177 24.59 3.40 11.76
CA ALA A 177 24.79 2.59 12.97
C ALA A 177 23.48 2.02 13.53
N ILE A 178 22.40 2.80 13.52
CA ILE A 178 21.06 2.35 13.94
C ILE A 178 20.53 1.28 12.97
N ILE A 179 20.62 1.52 11.66
CA ILE A 179 20.11 0.60 10.62
C ILE A 179 20.85 -0.74 10.64
N GLU A 180 22.18 -0.73 10.73
CA GLU A 180 23.00 -1.94 10.80
C GLU A 180 22.69 -2.75 12.07
N ASN A 181 22.47 -2.07 13.20
CA ASN A 181 22.06 -2.75 14.43
C ASN A 181 20.71 -3.43 14.26
N LEU A 182 19.73 -2.76 13.64
CA LEU A 182 18.41 -3.34 13.36
C LEU A 182 18.50 -4.58 12.48
N HIS A 183 19.23 -4.52 11.36
CA HIS A 183 19.44 -5.68 10.48
C HIS A 183 20.02 -6.87 11.25
N ARG A 184 21.08 -6.64 12.03
CA ARG A 184 21.74 -7.67 12.83
C ARG A 184 20.82 -8.26 13.90
N ALA A 185 20.11 -7.41 14.64
CA ALA A 185 19.29 -7.85 15.77
C ALA A 185 18.03 -8.59 15.31
N ILE A 186 17.38 -8.10 14.24
CA ILE A 186 16.15 -8.68 13.72
C ILE A 186 16.43 -10.02 13.05
N GLY A 187 17.45 -10.10 12.19
CA GLY A 187 17.79 -11.32 11.47
C GLY A 187 18.20 -12.51 12.35
N ARG A 188 18.59 -12.25 13.61
CA ARG A 188 18.89 -13.30 14.60
C ARG A 188 17.67 -13.84 15.34
N ARG A 189 16.59 -13.07 15.42
CA ARG A 189 15.46 -13.35 16.33
C ARG A 189 14.15 -13.66 15.61
N TYR A 190 13.94 -13.13 14.42
CA TYR A 190 12.67 -13.26 13.69
C TYR A 190 12.88 -13.91 12.32
N GLN A 191 11.86 -14.61 11.84
CA GLN A 191 11.88 -15.30 10.54
C GLN A 191 11.20 -14.48 9.42
N PHE A 192 10.86 -13.21 9.68
CA PHE A 192 10.28 -12.32 8.67
C PHE A 192 11.25 -12.04 7.52
N LEU A 193 10.72 -11.84 6.31
CA LEU A 193 11.51 -11.46 5.14
C LEU A 193 11.99 -10.01 5.27
N LEU A 194 13.26 -9.87 5.62
CA LEU A 194 13.93 -8.59 5.78
C LEU A 194 15.03 -8.47 4.71
N ALA A 195 14.72 -7.83 3.58
CA ALA A 195 15.71 -7.49 2.58
C ALA A 195 16.54 -6.27 3.03
N GLU A 196 17.75 -6.10 2.49
CA GLU A 196 18.67 -5.01 2.85
C GLU A 196 17.99 -3.63 2.79
N ASN A 197 17.25 -3.36 1.70
CA ASN A 197 16.57 -2.09 1.45
C ASN A 197 15.22 -1.95 2.18
N ASN A 198 14.85 -2.89 3.04
CA ASN A 198 13.60 -2.82 3.80
C ASN A 198 13.74 -1.99 5.07
N ILE A 199 14.96 -1.75 5.56
CA ILE A 199 15.24 -0.78 6.62
C ILE A 199 15.84 0.46 5.99
N GLN A 200 15.10 1.56 5.98
CA GLN A 200 15.53 2.79 5.30
C GLN A 200 15.04 4.05 5.99
N VAL A 201 15.82 5.13 5.87
CA VAL A 201 15.33 6.50 6.14
C VAL A 201 14.71 7.00 4.85
N ILE A 202 13.37 7.11 4.82
CA ILE A 202 12.67 7.58 3.62
C ILE A 202 12.83 9.09 3.47
N SER A 203 12.96 9.53 2.22
CA SER A 203 12.91 10.94 1.89
C SER A 203 11.51 11.50 2.17
N GLY A 204 11.42 12.79 2.49
CA GLY A 204 10.10 13.42 2.66
C GLY A 204 9.28 13.44 1.35
N ARG A 205 9.93 13.28 0.20
CA ARG A 205 9.28 13.10 -1.10
C ARG A 205 8.58 11.75 -1.19
N GLU A 206 9.25 10.66 -0.82
CA GLU A 206 8.63 9.33 -0.75
C GLU A 206 7.46 9.32 0.23
N GLU A 207 7.64 9.88 1.42
CA GLU A 207 6.59 9.99 2.44
C GLU A 207 5.34 10.69 1.89
N GLY A 208 5.51 11.82 1.18
CA GLY A 208 4.41 12.54 0.54
C GLY A 208 3.75 11.78 -0.61
N ILE A 209 4.53 11.10 -1.45
CA ILE A 209 4.01 10.22 -2.52
C ILE A 209 3.17 9.10 -1.90
N TYR A 210 3.68 8.44 -0.87
CA TYR A 210 3.01 7.33 -0.21
C TYR A 210 1.72 7.77 0.47
N GLN A 211 1.69 8.94 1.11
CA GLN A 211 0.45 9.48 1.67
C GLN A 211 -0.58 9.81 0.58
N TRP A 212 -0.15 10.37 -0.57
CA TRP A 212 -1.02 10.61 -1.72
C TRP A 212 -1.59 9.32 -2.31
N ILE A 213 -0.78 8.25 -2.42
CA ILE A 213 -1.23 6.92 -2.85
C ILE A 213 -2.27 6.38 -1.86
N ALA A 214 -1.98 6.45 -0.56
CA ALA A 214 -2.84 5.88 0.47
C ALA A 214 -4.26 6.45 0.45
N ILE A 215 -4.41 7.78 0.37
CA ILE A 215 -5.73 8.41 0.36
C ILE A 215 -6.51 8.11 -0.91
N ASN A 216 -5.85 8.17 -2.07
CA ASN A 216 -6.51 7.89 -3.33
C ASN A 216 -6.90 6.41 -3.47
N PHE A 217 -6.12 5.49 -2.90
CA PHE A 217 -6.50 4.09 -2.78
C PHE A 217 -7.68 3.88 -1.83
N ALA A 218 -7.66 4.51 -0.65
CA ALA A 218 -8.74 4.42 0.33
C ALA A 218 -10.07 4.96 -0.21
N LEU A 219 -10.01 6.03 -1.01
CA LEU A 219 -11.17 6.61 -1.70
C LEU A 219 -11.60 5.85 -2.97
N GLY A 220 -10.79 4.89 -3.44
CA GLY A 220 -11.06 4.11 -4.65
C GLY A 220 -10.78 4.86 -5.97
N ARG A 221 -9.98 5.95 -5.94
CA ARG A 221 -9.67 6.78 -7.11
C ARG A 221 -8.77 6.10 -8.15
N PHE A 222 -8.17 4.95 -7.81
CA PHE A 222 -7.38 4.14 -8.74
C PHE A 222 -8.19 3.06 -9.47
N ARG A 223 -9.49 2.93 -9.20
CA ARG A 223 -10.34 1.98 -9.90
C ARG A 223 -10.64 2.48 -11.32
N HIS A 224 -10.66 1.55 -12.27
CA HIS A 224 -11.07 1.82 -13.64
C HIS A 224 -12.59 1.68 -13.75
N GLY A 225 -13.30 2.79 -13.50
CA GLY A 225 -14.75 2.89 -13.56
C GLY A 225 -15.22 4.34 -13.71
N HIS A 226 -16.54 4.53 -13.74
CA HIS A 226 -17.16 5.85 -13.96
C HIS A 226 -17.99 6.35 -12.77
N ASP A 227 -17.87 5.70 -11.61
CA ASP A 227 -18.66 6.01 -10.40
C ASP A 227 -18.05 7.19 -9.61
N GLY A 228 -17.90 8.34 -10.26
CA GLY A 228 -17.38 9.56 -9.64
C GLY A 228 -16.96 10.63 -10.65
N PRO A 229 -16.52 11.81 -10.15
CA PRO A 229 -15.97 12.85 -11.01
C PRO A 229 -14.73 12.33 -11.73
N THR A 230 -14.70 12.53 -13.06
CA THR A 230 -13.59 12.13 -13.91
C THR A 230 -12.85 13.34 -14.43
N VAL A 231 -11.52 13.22 -14.56
CA VAL A 231 -10.65 14.20 -15.18
C VAL A 231 -10.00 13.61 -16.43
N THR A 232 -9.82 14.46 -17.44
CA THR A 232 -9.03 14.14 -18.62
C THR A 232 -7.60 14.60 -18.39
N VAL A 233 -6.69 13.64 -18.28
CA VAL A 233 -5.28 13.88 -18.02
C VAL A 233 -4.51 13.86 -19.33
N GLU A 234 -3.82 14.94 -19.62
CA GLU A 234 -2.89 14.99 -20.74
C GLU A 234 -1.67 14.13 -20.42
N THR A 235 -1.25 13.28 -21.35
CA THR A 235 -0.09 12.40 -21.16
C THR A 235 1.03 12.77 -22.11
N VAL A 236 2.26 12.32 -21.83
CA VAL A 236 3.45 12.59 -22.65
C VAL A 236 3.34 12.01 -24.08
N SER A 237 2.34 11.17 -24.36
CA SER A 237 2.22 10.41 -25.62
C SER A 237 1.03 10.84 -26.51
N ASP A 238 0.60 12.09 -26.42
CA ASP A 238 -0.43 12.72 -27.28
C ASP A 238 -1.86 12.14 -27.23
N GLN A 239 -2.10 11.06 -26.48
CA GLN A 239 -3.46 10.56 -26.21
C GLN A 239 -3.86 10.88 -24.76
N PRO A 240 -4.93 11.68 -24.56
CA PRO A 240 -5.42 11.98 -23.22
C PRO A 240 -6.08 10.74 -22.59
N ILE A 241 -5.90 10.58 -21.27
CA ILE A 241 -6.50 9.49 -20.50
C ILE A 241 -7.59 10.07 -19.62
N ARG A 242 -8.80 9.51 -19.69
CA ARG A 242 -9.90 9.86 -18.78
C ARG A 242 -9.91 8.88 -17.61
N ARG A 243 -9.80 9.38 -16.38
CA ARG A 243 -9.83 8.58 -15.14
C ARG A 243 -10.56 9.29 -14.02
N LEU A 244 -10.84 8.60 -12.92
CA LEU A 244 -11.37 9.22 -11.72
C LEU A 244 -10.41 10.31 -11.23
N GLU A 245 -10.96 11.46 -10.87
CA GLU A 245 -10.20 12.56 -10.31
C GLU A 245 -9.63 12.17 -8.95
N THR A 246 -8.33 12.41 -8.77
CA THR A 246 -7.63 12.17 -7.50
C THR A 246 -7.73 13.39 -6.59
N VAL A 247 -7.50 13.16 -5.30
CA VAL A 247 -7.41 14.23 -4.30
C VAL A 247 -5.96 14.48 -3.92
N GLY A 248 -5.65 15.68 -3.45
CA GLY A 248 -4.39 16.01 -2.82
C GLY A 248 -4.29 15.48 -1.38
N ALA A 249 -3.06 15.35 -0.90
CA ALA A 249 -2.73 15.00 0.47
C ALA A 249 -1.88 16.08 1.13
N LEU A 250 -2.24 16.46 2.35
CA LEU A 250 -1.47 17.29 3.25
C LEU A 250 -1.17 16.49 4.51
N ASP A 251 0.10 16.37 4.87
CA ASP A 251 0.49 15.65 6.08
C ASP A 251 1.41 16.53 6.91
N MET A 252 1.03 16.78 8.17
CA MET A 252 1.85 17.54 9.11
C MET A 252 2.25 16.62 10.25
N GLY A 253 3.45 16.08 10.16
CA GLY A 253 4.05 15.29 11.23
C GLY A 253 4.66 16.15 12.33
N GLY A 254 5.40 15.51 13.24
CA GLY A 254 6.12 16.21 14.32
C GLY A 254 7.27 17.09 13.81
N ALA A 255 8.00 16.63 12.79
CA ALA A 255 9.23 17.26 12.33
C ALA A 255 9.24 17.70 10.85
N SER A 256 8.23 17.35 10.05
CA SER A 256 8.07 17.89 8.69
C SER A 256 6.61 18.03 8.30
N MET A 257 6.36 18.81 7.25
CA MET A 257 5.09 18.87 6.54
C MET A 257 5.27 18.45 5.08
N GLN A 258 4.28 17.81 4.48
CA GLN A 258 4.27 17.34 3.11
C GLN A 258 2.99 17.79 2.41
N ILE A 259 3.12 18.06 1.11
CA ILE A 259 1.98 18.29 0.20
C ILE A 259 2.20 17.45 -1.06
N GLY A 260 1.15 16.77 -1.51
CA GLY A 260 1.16 15.97 -2.73
C GLY A 260 -0.17 16.09 -3.49
N PHE A 261 -0.13 16.28 -4.80
CA PHE A 261 -1.33 16.27 -5.66
C PHE A 261 -0.98 15.90 -7.11
N GLU A 262 -1.96 15.41 -7.86
CA GLU A 262 -1.78 15.04 -9.28
C GLU A 262 -1.69 16.28 -10.17
N ILE A 263 -0.79 16.23 -11.15
CA ILE A 263 -0.68 17.20 -12.23
C ILE A 263 -1.50 16.67 -13.40
N THR A 264 -2.64 17.31 -13.68
CA THR A 264 -3.62 16.82 -14.67
C THR A 264 -3.63 17.62 -15.98
N SER A 265 -3.21 18.89 -15.97
CA SER A 265 -3.25 19.78 -17.14
C SER A 265 -1.87 20.28 -17.60
N ALA A 266 -1.74 20.61 -18.90
CA ALA A 266 -0.57 21.31 -19.43
C ALA A 266 -0.29 22.65 -18.75
N GLU A 267 -1.32 23.37 -18.30
CA GLU A 267 -1.14 24.62 -17.57
C GLU A 267 -0.38 24.40 -16.25
N GLN A 268 -0.81 23.43 -15.44
CA GLN A 268 -0.11 23.05 -14.21
C GLN A 268 1.31 22.56 -14.50
N LEU A 269 1.46 21.74 -15.54
CA LEU A 269 2.77 21.24 -15.94
C LEU A 269 3.72 22.40 -16.30
N LYS A 270 3.29 23.31 -17.18
CA LYS A 270 4.05 24.48 -17.61
C LYS A 270 4.42 25.39 -16.44
N ALA A 271 3.52 25.58 -15.49
CA ALA A 271 3.80 26.36 -14.28
C ALA A 271 4.88 25.69 -13.39
N LEU A 272 4.99 24.35 -13.43
CA LEU A 272 5.93 23.55 -12.65
C LEU A 272 7.22 23.19 -13.41
N GLU A 273 7.34 23.50 -14.69
CA GLU A 273 8.50 23.17 -15.55
C GLU A 273 9.76 23.98 -15.23
N GLY A 274 9.66 25.06 -14.46
CA GLY A 274 10.82 25.84 -14.00
C GLY A 274 11.83 24.99 -13.22
N LYS A 275 13.13 25.33 -13.33
CA LYS A 275 14.27 24.55 -12.77
C LYS A 275 14.11 24.19 -11.28
N VAL A 276 13.46 25.03 -10.48
CA VAL A 276 13.26 24.85 -9.03
C VAL A 276 12.19 23.78 -8.72
N HIS A 277 11.17 23.63 -9.57
CA HIS A 277 10.00 22.80 -9.28
C HIS A 277 10.03 21.43 -9.95
N ARG A 278 10.90 21.22 -10.96
CA ARG A 278 11.10 19.92 -11.61
C ARG A 278 11.50 18.81 -10.64
N ALA A 279 12.29 19.12 -9.62
CA ALA A 279 12.69 18.16 -8.57
C ALA A 279 11.52 17.73 -7.65
N SER A 280 10.40 18.46 -7.68
CA SER A 280 9.18 18.14 -6.94
C SER A 280 8.16 17.37 -7.78
N MET A 281 8.40 17.12 -9.07
CA MET A 281 7.50 16.32 -9.91
C MET A 281 7.95 14.87 -9.97
N ALA A 282 7.10 13.92 -9.59
CA ALA A 282 7.35 12.49 -9.67
C ALA A 282 6.39 11.82 -10.65
N THR A 283 6.90 10.91 -11.47
CA THR A 283 6.08 9.97 -12.22
C THR A 283 6.06 8.65 -11.46
N ILE A 284 4.88 8.19 -11.08
CA ILE A 284 4.67 6.91 -10.39
C ILE A 284 3.81 6.00 -11.24
N ASN A 285 4.11 4.71 -11.23
CA ASN A 285 3.27 3.67 -11.83
C ASN A 285 2.86 2.69 -10.73
N LEU A 286 1.56 2.48 -10.55
CA LEU A 286 1.00 1.54 -9.58
C LEU A 286 0.61 0.19 -10.20
N GLY A 287 0.58 0.11 -11.53
CA GLY A 287 0.30 -1.12 -12.26
C GLY A 287 1.43 -2.14 -12.11
N CYS A 288 1.09 -3.40 -12.34
CA CYS A 288 2.06 -4.50 -12.27
C CYS A 288 2.98 -4.58 -13.50
N ALA A 289 2.62 -3.92 -14.61
CA ALA A 289 3.43 -3.84 -15.82
C ALA A 289 4.02 -2.44 -15.97
N ASP A 290 5.31 -2.35 -16.33
CA ASP A 290 6.00 -1.05 -16.43
C ASP A 290 5.42 -0.13 -17.52
N HIS A 291 4.78 -0.71 -18.55
CA HIS A 291 4.10 0.02 -19.61
C HIS A 291 2.63 0.35 -19.30
N ASP A 292 2.14 0.08 -18.09
CA ASP A 292 0.77 0.44 -17.68
C ASP A 292 0.61 1.95 -17.59
N ARG A 293 -0.17 2.50 -18.53
CA ARG A 293 -0.46 3.93 -18.60
C ARG A 293 -1.67 4.34 -17.79
N GLU A 294 -2.61 3.43 -17.55
CA GLU A 294 -3.84 3.74 -16.83
C GLU A 294 -3.53 4.00 -15.34
N HIS A 295 -2.53 3.31 -14.79
CA HIS A 295 -2.01 3.52 -13.43
C HIS A 295 -0.74 4.38 -13.34
N THR A 296 -0.40 5.11 -14.42
CA THR A 296 0.71 6.06 -14.39
C THR A 296 0.23 7.47 -14.03
N TYR A 297 0.79 8.04 -12.96
CA TYR A 297 0.43 9.36 -12.43
C TYR A 297 1.63 10.28 -12.38
N ARG A 298 1.42 11.54 -12.76
CA ARG A 298 2.38 12.63 -12.52
C ARG A 298 1.91 13.39 -11.28
N VAL A 299 2.75 13.40 -10.25
CA VAL A 299 2.39 13.95 -8.95
C VAL A 299 3.40 15.04 -8.58
N TYR A 300 2.91 16.23 -8.24
CA TYR A 300 3.71 17.22 -7.55
C TYR A 300 3.79 16.82 -6.08
N VAL A 301 5.00 16.71 -5.54
CA VAL A 301 5.25 16.45 -4.12
C VAL A 301 6.40 17.30 -3.62
N THR A 302 6.17 18.03 -2.53
CA THR A 302 7.24 18.70 -1.79
C THR A 302 7.12 18.44 -0.29
N THR A 303 8.27 18.53 0.38
CA THR A 303 8.43 18.33 1.81
C THR A 303 9.11 19.55 2.42
N PHE A 304 8.62 19.96 3.59
CA PHE A 304 9.12 21.08 4.37
C PHE A 304 9.66 20.51 5.68
N LEU A 305 10.94 20.10 5.68
CA LEU A 305 11.61 19.60 6.88
C LEU A 305 11.69 20.71 7.93
N GLY A 306 11.52 20.41 9.21
CA GLY A 306 11.45 21.42 10.29
C GLY A 306 10.10 22.16 10.39
N TYR A 307 9.20 22.01 9.43
CA TYR A 307 7.84 22.57 9.44
C TYR A 307 6.78 21.61 9.99
N GLY A 308 7.20 20.54 10.67
CA GLY A 308 6.27 19.76 11.50
C GLY A 308 5.89 20.52 12.76
N ALA A 309 4.75 20.18 13.36
CA ALA A 309 4.18 20.97 14.46
C ALA A 309 5.08 21.06 15.70
N ASN A 310 5.84 20.00 16.01
CA ASN A 310 6.73 19.99 17.18
C ASN A 310 8.02 20.78 16.91
N GLU A 311 8.60 20.67 15.71
CA GLU A 311 9.77 21.48 15.32
C GLU A 311 9.42 22.96 15.16
N ALA A 312 8.22 23.27 14.67
CA ALA A 312 7.71 24.63 14.67
C ALA A 312 7.57 25.19 16.09
N TYR A 313 7.01 24.41 17.02
CA TYR A 313 6.90 24.82 18.41
C TYR A 313 8.27 24.97 19.08
N ARG A 314 9.22 24.07 18.82
CA ARG A 314 10.59 24.16 19.34
C ARG A 314 11.23 25.49 18.94
N ARG A 315 11.16 25.87 17.67
CA ARG A 315 11.67 27.15 17.16
C ARG A 315 10.95 28.35 17.77
N HIS A 316 9.64 28.27 17.92
CA HIS A 316 8.86 29.32 18.58
C HIS A 316 9.28 29.50 20.04
N SER A 317 9.40 28.39 20.79
CA SER A 317 9.83 28.39 22.19
C SER A 317 11.24 28.97 22.33
N GLU A 318 12.17 28.63 21.42
CA GLU A 318 13.51 29.24 21.35
C GLU A 318 13.43 30.76 21.10
N ALA A 319 12.58 31.21 20.19
CA ALA A 319 12.39 32.64 19.90
C ALA A 319 11.77 33.40 21.08
N VAL A 320 10.85 32.79 21.83
CA VAL A 320 10.31 33.36 23.07
C VAL A 320 11.40 33.48 24.14
N ARG A 321 12.20 32.41 24.32
CA ARG A 321 13.30 32.37 25.30
C ARG A 321 14.44 33.33 24.95
N ALA A 322 14.67 33.60 23.66
CA ALA A 322 15.66 34.58 23.21
C ALA A 322 15.30 36.03 23.60
N ARG A 323 14.06 36.31 24.01
CA ARG A 323 13.64 37.64 24.54
C ARG A 323 14.10 37.87 25.98
N TYR A 324 14.71 36.89 26.61
CA TYR A 324 15.25 37.01 27.96
C TYR A 324 16.25 38.16 28.05
N THR A 325 16.10 38.97 29.10
CA THR A 325 17.07 39.98 29.53
C THR A 325 17.38 39.80 31.01
N ASN A 326 18.51 40.33 31.50
CA ASN A 326 18.92 40.18 32.92
C ASN A 326 17.90 40.70 33.94
N THR A 327 16.92 41.51 33.55
CA THR A 327 15.84 42.02 34.41
C THR A 327 14.55 41.20 34.33
N THR A 328 14.47 40.23 33.43
CA THR A 328 13.27 39.43 33.18
C THR A 328 13.04 38.40 34.27
N ARG A 329 11.93 38.52 35.01
CA ARG A 329 11.53 37.55 36.04
C ARG A 329 10.63 36.43 35.53
N ARG A 330 9.87 36.69 34.47
CA ARG A 330 8.96 35.74 33.80
C ARG A 330 8.88 36.10 32.33
N LEU A 331 8.81 35.08 31.47
CA LEU A 331 8.48 35.26 30.06
C LEU A 331 7.00 34.94 29.86
N TYR A 332 6.36 35.65 28.93
CA TYR A 332 4.97 35.41 28.55
C TYR A 332 4.92 34.88 27.12
N ASP A 333 4.24 33.75 26.93
CA ASP A 333 4.01 33.15 25.63
C ASP A 333 2.52 33.19 25.27
N PRO A 334 2.11 33.98 24.25
CA PRO A 334 0.72 34.03 23.82
C PRO A 334 0.23 32.72 23.20
N CYS A 335 1.14 31.87 22.73
CA CYS A 335 0.81 30.61 22.09
C CYS A 335 0.62 29.43 23.05
N LEU A 336 0.90 29.63 24.34
CA LEU A 336 0.56 28.68 25.39
C LEU A 336 -0.81 29.03 25.97
N VAL A 337 -1.55 28.01 26.39
CA VAL A 337 -2.85 28.18 27.04
C VAL A 337 -2.74 29.03 28.30
N ARG A 338 -3.78 29.81 28.59
CA ARG A 338 -3.77 30.77 29.69
C ARG A 338 -3.44 30.10 31.03
N ASP A 339 -2.58 30.73 31.83
CA ASP A 339 -2.17 30.29 33.16
C ASP A 339 -1.34 28.99 33.21
N PHE A 340 -0.99 28.40 32.05
CA PHE A 340 -0.01 27.32 32.03
C PHE A 340 1.39 27.87 32.28
N THR A 341 2.18 27.21 33.11
CA THR A 341 3.58 27.57 33.34
C THR A 341 4.45 26.41 32.88
N GLU A 342 5.29 26.63 31.87
CA GLU A 342 6.28 25.63 31.48
C GLU A 342 7.26 25.42 32.63
N PRO A 343 7.55 24.15 33.01
CA PRO A 343 8.65 23.88 33.90
C PRO A 343 9.92 24.40 33.25
N PRO A 344 10.73 25.18 33.97
CA PRO A 344 11.87 25.82 33.37
C PRO A 344 12.92 24.78 32.96
N PRO A 345 13.59 24.94 31.81
CA PRO A 345 14.63 24.03 31.40
C PRO A 345 15.79 24.05 32.41
N VAL A 346 16.37 22.88 32.71
CA VAL A 346 17.59 22.79 33.54
C VAL A 346 18.77 23.35 32.73
N VAL A 347 19.00 24.66 32.83
CA VAL A 347 20.16 25.31 32.19
C VAL A 347 21.38 25.14 33.10
N ARG A 348 22.35 24.32 32.68
CA ARG A 348 23.69 24.31 33.26
C ARG A 348 24.52 25.42 32.64
N ASN A 349 24.92 26.40 33.45
CA ASN A 349 25.93 27.44 33.16
C ASN A 349 25.75 28.21 31.84
N THR A 350 25.06 29.35 31.90
CA THR A 350 25.33 30.46 30.97
C THR A 350 25.77 31.68 31.78
N THR A 351 26.80 32.37 31.29
CA THR A 351 27.35 33.63 31.85
C THR A 351 26.32 34.75 31.98
N ALA A 352 25.21 34.68 31.24
CA ALA A 352 24.06 35.58 31.36
C ALA A 352 23.32 35.45 32.70
N CYS A 353 23.43 34.31 33.40
CA CYS A 353 22.77 34.08 34.70
C CYS A 353 23.43 34.85 35.86
N ALA A 354 24.73 35.14 35.77
CA ALA A 354 25.48 35.77 36.87
C ALA A 354 25.10 37.25 37.10
N ALA A 355 24.60 37.95 36.07
CA ALA A 355 24.27 39.37 36.13
C ALA A 355 22.88 39.68 36.74
N ALA A 356 21.94 38.73 36.65
CA ALA A 356 20.61 38.86 37.25
C ALA A 356 20.62 38.56 38.77
N ALA A 357 21.52 37.68 39.22
CA ALA A 357 21.67 37.35 40.63
C ALA A 357 22.36 38.46 41.45
N SER A 358 23.24 39.25 40.82
CA SER A 358 24.01 40.30 41.49
C SER A 358 23.25 41.62 41.70
N THR A 359 22.17 41.86 40.97
CA THR A 359 21.35 43.08 41.10
C THR A 359 20.29 43.00 42.21
N ALA A 360 19.95 41.79 42.67
CA ALA A 360 19.05 41.60 43.81
C ALA A 360 19.73 41.79 45.18
N ALA A 361 21.07 41.81 45.23
CA ALA A 361 21.83 41.85 46.48
C ALA A 361 22.13 43.28 47.01
N THR A 362 21.77 44.34 46.27
CA THR A 362 22.23 45.71 46.59
C THR A 362 21.13 46.66 47.07
N SER A 363 20.00 46.15 47.56
CA SER A 363 18.97 47.01 48.18
C SER A 363 18.38 46.38 49.45
N SER A 364 19.14 46.40 50.54
CA SER A 364 18.61 46.46 51.91
C SER A 364 19.76 46.48 52.93
N SER A 365 20.39 47.63 53.08
CA SER A 365 21.14 47.96 54.29
C SER A 365 20.38 49.04 55.05
N GLN A 366 19.55 48.63 56.00
CA GLN A 366 19.21 49.42 57.17
C GLN A 366 18.72 48.49 58.29
N SER A 367 19.06 48.88 59.51
CA SER A 367 19.51 48.05 60.62
C SER A 367 18.51 47.93 61.79
N ALA A 368 18.72 46.87 62.58
CA ALA A 368 18.34 46.64 64.01
C ALA A 368 17.00 45.93 64.31
N PRO A 369 16.83 45.32 65.50
CA PRO A 369 17.68 44.30 66.13
C PRO A 369 16.90 43.02 66.53
N ALA A 370 17.65 42.00 66.91
CA ALA A 370 17.22 40.63 67.19
C ALA A 370 16.21 40.46 68.34
N THR A 371 15.26 39.53 68.16
CA THR A 371 14.76 38.64 69.23
C THR A 371 14.59 37.22 68.68
N ASN A 372 15.08 36.25 69.45
CA ASN A 372 15.15 34.82 69.15
C ASN A 372 13.78 34.14 69.22
N SER A 373 13.43 33.27 68.26
CA SER A 373 13.47 31.81 68.46
C SER A 373 12.84 31.01 67.30
N SER A 374 13.67 30.11 66.75
CA SER A 374 13.37 28.81 66.13
C SER A 374 12.45 28.72 64.90
N ALA A 375 13.03 28.96 63.72
CA ALA A 375 12.77 28.16 62.52
C ALA A 375 14.13 27.68 61.98
N ALA A 376 14.35 26.36 61.97
CA ALA A 376 15.61 25.77 61.54
C ALA A 376 15.75 25.82 60.02
N SER A 377 16.52 26.82 59.57
CA SER A 377 17.07 26.96 58.23
C SER A 377 18.29 26.07 58.04
N GLY A 378 18.28 25.23 57.00
CA GLY A 378 19.50 24.73 56.36
C GLY A 378 19.74 25.51 55.07
N HIS A 379 20.56 26.57 55.15
CA HIS A 379 21.14 27.25 54.00
C HIS A 379 22.66 27.22 54.15
N SER A 380 23.32 26.46 53.29
CA SER A 380 24.75 26.58 52.99
C SER A 380 24.88 26.38 51.48
N GLY A 381 25.10 27.47 50.74
CA GLY A 381 25.28 27.42 49.29
C GLY A 381 26.67 26.90 48.89
N PRO A 382 26.79 26.42 47.65
CA PRO A 382 27.93 26.81 46.83
C PRO A 382 27.52 27.25 45.41
N ALA A 383 28.46 27.90 44.74
CA ALA A 383 28.39 28.49 43.40
C ALA A 383 27.73 27.59 42.33
N GLY A 384 26.86 28.21 41.53
CA GLY A 384 26.17 27.58 40.39
C GLY A 384 24.65 27.76 40.43
N SER A 385 24.15 28.99 40.53
CA SER A 385 22.71 29.25 40.48
C SER A 385 22.18 28.99 39.07
N ASN A 386 21.58 27.82 38.85
CA ASN A 386 20.77 27.53 37.67
C ASN A 386 19.60 28.54 37.65
N CYS A 387 19.69 29.58 36.81
CA CYS A 387 18.62 30.55 36.66
C CYS A 387 17.55 29.96 35.75
N THR A 388 16.45 29.54 36.35
CA THR A 388 15.30 28.97 35.66
C THR A 388 14.19 30.01 35.57
N ILE A 389 13.95 30.57 34.38
CA ILE A 389 12.90 31.59 34.18
C ILE A 389 11.65 30.90 33.67
N PRO A 390 10.52 30.98 34.39
CA PRO A 390 9.29 30.36 33.96
C PRO A 390 8.72 31.09 32.74
N VAL A 391 8.19 30.30 31.80
CA VAL A 391 7.39 30.79 30.68
C VAL A 391 5.92 30.58 31.04
N VAL A 392 5.13 31.65 31.04
CA VAL A 392 3.72 31.65 31.42
C VAL A 392 2.86 31.90 30.18
N GLY A 393 1.88 31.04 29.95
CA GLY A 393 0.93 31.16 28.86
C GLY A 393 -0.11 32.23 29.11
N THR A 394 -0.35 33.09 28.11
CA THR A 394 -1.40 34.13 28.19
C THR A 394 -2.66 33.75 27.43
N GLY A 395 -2.60 32.76 26.53
CA GLY A 395 -3.75 32.33 25.75
C GLY A 395 -4.23 33.34 24.70
N ASP A 396 -3.38 34.28 24.29
CA ASP A 396 -3.72 35.31 23.31
C ASP A 396 -3.53 34.80 21.87
N TRP A 397 -4.62 34.31 21.28
CA TRP A 397 -4.65 33.85 19.89
C TRP A 397 -4.12 34.90 18.90
N GLY A 398 -4.51 36.17 19.06
CA GLY A 398 -4.20 37.21 18.08
C GLY A 398 -2.71 37.52 18.05
N LEU A 399 -2.10 37.67 19.23
CA LEU A 399 -0.66 37.88 19.34
C LEU A 399 0.13 36.63 18.91
N CYS A 400 -0.37 35.43 19.26
CA CYS A 400 0.23 34.19 18.80
C CYS A 400 0.22 34.08 17.27
N GLU A 401 -0.93 34.34 16.63
CA GLU A 401 -1.06 34.32 15.18
C GLU A 401 -0.08 35.28 14.51
N GLN A 402 0.03 36.51 15.04
CA GLN A 402 0.98 37.49 14.52
C GLN A 402 2.43 36.98 14.61
N MET A 403 2.82 36.40 15.74
CA MET A 403 4.18 35.88 15.96
C MET A 403 4.49 34.70 15.02
N VAL A 404 3.59 33.73 14.93
CA VAL A 404 3.80 32.52 14.12
C VAL A 404 3.81 32.85 12.62
N ARG A 405 2.91 33.73 12.16
CA ARG A 405 2.92 34.17 10.76
C ARG A 405 4.20 34.90 10.40
N ARG A 406 4.69 35.77 11.30
CA ARG A 406 5.95 36.47 11.12
C ARG A 406 7.12 35.50 11.00
N GLN A 407 7.19 34.48 11.86
CA GLN A 407 8.22 33.42 11.76
C GLN A 407 8.20 32.71 10.41
N ILE A 408 7.02 32.31 9.91
CA ILE A 408 6.91 31.66 8.59
C ILE A 408 7.39 32.58 7.46
N VAL A 409 7.10 33.89 7.53
CA VAL A 409 7.51 34.87 6.52
C VAL A 409 9.01 35.19 6.60
N GLU A 410 9.56 35.41 7.79
CA GLU A 410 10.98 35.71 7.97
C GLU A 410 11.86 34.54 7.49
N GLU A 411 11.46 33.31 7.81
CA GLU A 411 12.15 32.11 7.33
C GLU A 411 12.17 31.99 5.80
N ARG A 412 11.15 32.53 5.13
CA ARG A 412 11.13 32.60 3.67
C ARG A 412 12.25 33.44 3.09
N ILE A 413 12.57 34.52 3.78
CA ILE A 413 13.57 35.49 3.36
C ILE A 413 14.99 34.99 3.69
N THR A 414 15.18 34.36 4.86
CA THR A 414 16.52 33.98 5.34
C THR A 414 17.05 32.66 4.77
N ARG A 415 16.20 31.79 4.21
CA ARG A 415 16.61 30.48 3.65
C ARG A 415 16.22 30.34 2.17
N LEU A 416 16.92 31.05 1.30
CA LEU A 416 16.84 30.82 -0.15
C LEU A 416 17.69 29.59 -0.53
N CYS A 417 17.15 28.37 -0.37
CA CYS A 417 17.72 27.17 -1.01
C CYS A 417 17.27 27.14 -2.49
N GLU A 418 17.70 28.10 -3.31
CA GLU A 418 17.18 28.25 -4.69
C GLU A 418 17.95 27.50 -5.77
N VAL A 419 19.05 26.81 -5.45
CA VAL A 419 19.82 26.07 -6.46
C VAL A 419 20.23 24.71 -5.90
N ALA A 420 19.53 23.66 -6.34
CA ALA A 420 19.80 22.24 -6.10
C ALA A 420 20.30 21.89 -4.67
N PRO A 421 19.41 21.52 -3.73
CA PRO A 421 19.86 21.31 -2.36
C PRO A 421 20.79 20.09 -2.30
N PRO A 422 22.03 20.23 -1.79
CA PRO A 422 22.73 19.08 -1.23
C PRO A 422 21.85 18.48 -0.13
N GLU A 423 21.97 17.17 0.09
CA GLU A 423 21.22 16.45 1.12
C GLU A 423 21.33 17.21 2.47
N GLY A 424 20.24 17.87 2.91
CA GLY A 424 20.20 18.59 4.20
C GLY A 424 19.68 20.03 4.17
N CYS A 425 19.47 20.69 3.02
CA CYS A 425 18.85 22.03 3.02
C CYS A 425 17.33 21.92 3.33
N THR A 426 16.90 22.55 4.42
CA THR A 426 15.48 22.65 4.79
C THR A 426 14.75 23.46 3.72
N ARG A 427 13.86 22.83 2.93
CA ARG A 427 12.99 23.58 2.01
C ARG A 427 12.09 24.51 2.81
N THR A 428 12.21 25.79 2.50
CA THR A 428 11.33 26.85 2.97
C THR A 428 9.88 26.57 2.58
N LEU A 429 8.94 26.89 3.47
CA LEU A 429 7.51 26.80 3.21
C LEU A 429 7.07 27.86 2.20
N VAL A 430 7.23 27.52 0.92
CA VAL A 430 6.84 28.30 -0.25
C VAL A 430 5.73 27.53 -0.99
N PRO A 431 4.64 28.21 -1.38
CA PRO A 431 3.59 27.56 -2.15
C PRO A 431 4.11 27.16 -3.54
N PRO A 432 3.59 26.07 -4.14
CA PRO A 432 3.84 25.80 -5.54
C PRO A 432 3.23 26.91 -6.42
N PRO A 433 3.79 27.19 -7.61
CA PRO A 433 3.28 28.17 -8.55
C PRO A 433 2.03 27.68 -9.30
N VAL A 434 1.13 26.97 -8.63
CA VAL A 434 -0.14 26.48 -9.19
C VAL A 434 -1.29 26.97 -8.32
N ASN A 435 -2.47 27.14 -8.93
CA ASN A 435 -3.65 27.47 -8.17
C ASN A 435 -4.14 26.27 -7.34
N LEU A 436 -3.84 26.28 -6.04
CA LEU A 436 -4.25 25.23 -5.11
C LEU A 436 -5.75 25.28 -4.75
N THR A 437 -6.48 26.36 -5.06
CA THR A 437 -7.91 26.46 -4.67
C THR A 437 -8.80 25.44 -5.37
N ASN A 438 -8.34 24.89 -6.50
CA ASN A 438 -9.10 23.93 -7.30
C ASN A 438 -8.78 22.48 -6.94
N VAL A 439 -7.87 22.24 -6.00
CA VAL A 439 -7.50 20.89 -5.55
C VAL A 439 -8.26 20.60 -4.27
N GLU A 440 -8.97 19.48 -4.20
CA GLU A 440 -9.50 18.94 -2.93
C GLU A 440 -8.34 18.30 -2.15
N PHE A 441 -8.16 18.65 -0.88
CA PHE A 441 -7.09 18.11 -0.03
C PHE A 441 -7.65 17.31 1.15
N TYR A 442 -6.98 16.21 1.48
CA TYR A 442 -7.16 15.52 2.76
C TYR A 442 -5.96 15.80 3.66
N GLY A 443 -6.24 16.25 4.88
CA GLY A 443 -5.25 16.58 5.91
C GLY A 443 -5.08 15.46 6.92
N PHE A 444 -3.84 14.99 7.10
CA PHE A 444 -3.45 13.92 8.03
C PHE A 444 -2.60 14.42 9.19
N SER A 445 -2.38 13.53 10.16
CA SER A 445 -1.54 13.76 11.34
C SER A 445 -2.00 15.01 12.11
N GLU A 446 -1.18 16.04 12.26
CA GLU A 446 -1.56 17.23 13.04
C GLU A 446 -2.71 18.04 12.40
N PHE A 447 -3.01 17.85 11.11
CA PHE A 447 -4.26 18.38 10.54
C PHE A 447 -5.50 17.74 11.17
N TRP A 448 -5.41 16.49 11.61
CA TRP A 448 -6.46 15.80 12.35
C TRP A 448 -6.33 16.04 13.85
N TYR A 449 -5.17 15.72 14.45
CA TYR A 449 -4.98 15.79 15.91
C TYR A 449 -5.25 17.19 16.47
N SER A 450 -4.81 18.24 15.77
CA SER A 450 -5.06 19.62 16.22
C SER A 450 -6.48 20.10 15.97
N MET A 451 -7.27 19.44 15.10
CA MET A 451 -8.69 19.77 14.90
C MET A 451 -9.62 18.92 15.77
N GLU A 452 -9.26 17.67 16.05
CA GLU A 452 -10.18 16.70 16.67
C GLU A 452 -9.90 16.46 18.15
N ASP A 453 -8.67 16.10 18.55
CA ASP A 453 -8.37 15.53 19.87
C ASP A 453 -8.89 16.38 21.04
N THR A 454 -8.81 17.70 20.89
CA THR A 454 -9.23 18.68 21.90
C THR A 454 -10.37 19.59 21.44
N LEU A 455 -10.41 19.95 20.15
CA LEU A 455 -11.34 20.96 19.62
C LEU A 455 -12.61 20.36 18.99
N ARG A 456 -12.67 19.03 18.76
CA ARG A 456 -13.83 18.33 18.17
C ARG A 456 -14.37 19.01 16.91
N SER A 457 -13.45 19.52 16.11
CA SER A 457 -13.67 20.27 14.88
C SER A 457 -13.07 19.57 13.66
N GLY A 458 -12.81 18.26 13.76
CA GLY A 458 -12.34 17.44 12.64
C GLY A 458 -13.36 17.32 11.50
N GLY A 459 -12.93 16.75 10.37
CA GLY A 459 -13.72 16.68 9.13
C GLY A 459 -13.51 17.91 8.24
N GLN A 460 -14.60 18.40 7.63
CA GLN A 460 -14.54 19.52 6.70
C GLN A 460 -14.01 20.79 7.37
N TYR A 461 -12.90 21.32 6.84
CA TYR A 461 -12.27 22.50 7.38
C TYR A 461 -13.07 23.77 7.05
N SER A 462 -13.21 24.63 8.05
CA SER A 462 -13.68 26.01 7.90
C SER A 462 -12.85 26.91 8.79
N TYR A 463 -12.18 27.91 8.19
CA TYR A 463 -11.31 28.83 8.93
C TYR A 463 -12.06 29.52 10.07
N SER A 464 -13.28 30.03 9.83
CA SER A 464 -14.04 30.79 10.84
C SER A 464 -14.43 29.91 12.03
N ARG A 465 -14.96 28.71 11.78
CA ARG A 465 -15.34 27.77 12.84
C ARG A 465 -14.13 27.28 13.62
N PHE A 466 -13.06 26.88 12.92
CA PHE A 466 -11.86 26.35 13.54
C PHE A 466 -11.14 27.41 14.38
N SER A 467 -10.89 28.60 13.81
CA SER A 467 -10.19 29.67 14.51
C SER A 467 -10.96 30.18 15.72
N GLN A 468 -12.30 30.27 15.66
CA GLN A 468 -13.11 30.64 16.81
C GLN A 468 -13.00 29.60 17.94
N THR A 469 -13.18 28.32 17.62
CA THR A 469 -13.08 27.23 18.60
C THR A 469 -11.68 27.18 19.24
N ALA A 470 -10.63 27.34 18.44
CA ALA A 470 -9.26 27.35 18.92
C ALA A 470 -8.96 28.58 19.79
N LYS A 471 -9.51 29.75 19.45
CA LYS A 471 -9.39 30.97 20.25
C LYS A 471 -10.03 30.80 21.63
N ASP A 472 -11.22 30.21 21.69
CA ASP A 472 -11.92 29.94 22.96
C ASP A 472 -11.16 28.91 23.82
N TYR A 473 -10.54 27.91 23.17
CA TYR A 473 -9.64 26.97 23.83
C TYR A 473 -8.41 27.66 24.41
N CYS A 474 -7.71 28.50 23.62
CA CYS A 474 -6.51 29.25 24.06
C CYS A 474 -6.80 30.11 25.30
N ALA A 475 -7.96 30.77 25.32
CA ALA A 475 -8.38 31.65 26.41
C ALA A 475 -8.84 30.90 27.68
N THR A 476 -8.99 29.57 27.64
CA THR A 476 -9.36 28.78 28.81
C THR A 476 -8.15 28.62 29.75
N SER A 477 -8.36 28.84 31.05
CA SER A 477 -7.29 28.69 32.06
C SER A 477 -6.84 27.24 32.23
N TRP A 478 -5.55 27.05 32.47
CA TRP A 478 -4.94 25.74 32.65
C TRP A 478 -5.63 24.84 33.70
N PRO A 479 -6.01 25.33 34.91
CA PRO A 479 -6.75 24.51 35.88
C PRO A 479 -8.11 24.02 35.36
N THR A 480 -8.77 24.82 34.51
CA THR A 480 -10.05 24.45 33.91
C THR A 480 -9.87 23.36 32.84
N LEU A 481 -8.80 23.44 32.04
CA LEU A 481 -8.46 22.41 31.07
C LEU A 481 -8.16 21.07 31.76
N LEU A 482 -7.40 21.09 32.86
CA LEU A 482 -7.12 19.89 33.66
C LEU A 482 -8.39 19.28 34.26
N ARG A 483 -9.31 20.10 34.78
CA ARG A 483 -10.61 19.62 35.28
C ARG A 483 -11.41 18.93 34.17
N ARG A 484 -11.55 19.58 33.00
CA ARG A 484 -12.24 19.02 31.83
C ARG A 484 -11.60 17.72 31.32
N ARG A 485 -10.27 17.61 31.42
CA ARG A 485 -9.55 16.35 31.13
C ARG A 485 -9.95 15.24 32.10
N GLY A 486 -10.00 15.54 33.41
CA GLY A 486 -10.45 14.61 34.44
C GLY A 486 -11.90 14.14 34.26
N GLU A 487 -12.73 14.98 33.64
CA GLU A 487 -14.11 14.66 33.23
C GLU A 487 -14.20 13.88 31.90
N GLY A 488 -13.07 13.58 31.25
CA GLY A 488 -13.02 12.81 30.01
C GLY A 488 -13.27 13.60 28.72
N LEU A 489 -13.34 14.94 28.77
CA LEU A 489 -13.72 15.76 27.63
C LEU A 489 -12.72 15.72 26.45
N TYR A 490 -11.45 15.41 26.74
CA TYR A 490 -10.35 15.42 25.77
C TYR A 490 -9.81 14.02 25.41
N GLY A 491 -10.60 12.96 25.65
CA GLY A 491 -10.21 11.58 25.36
C GLY A 491 -8.90 11.19 26.05
N THR A 492 -7.97 10.62 25.29
CA THR A 492 -6.66 10.14 25.78
C THR A 492 -5.55 11.20 25.71
N SER A 493 -5.88 12.47 25.44
CA SER A 493 -4.89 13.54 25.31
C SER A 493 -4.10 13.74 26.60
N ASP A 494 -2.79 13.94 26.51
CA ASP A 494 -1.89 14.22 27.63
C ASP A 494 -1.72 15.72 27.91
N ASP A 495 -1.05 16.06 29.01
CA ASP A 495 -0.85 17.46 29.40
C ASP A 495 -0.03 18.24 28.37
N GLU A 496 0.91 17.58 27.68
CA GLU A 496 1.71 18.20 26.62
C GLU A 496 0.83 18.59 25.42
N ARG A 497 -0.07 17.70 24.99
CA ARG A 497 -1.08 17.99 23.96
C ARG A 497 -1.94 19.16 24.38
N LEU A 498 -2.48 19.16 25.61
CA LEU A 498 -3.36 20.22 26.09
C LEU A 498 -2.64 21.58 26.13
N ALA A 499 -1.41 21.62 26.65
CA ALA A 499 -0.65 22.85 26.83
C ALA A 499 -0.26 23.50 25.48
N ARG A 500 0.10 22.69 24.49
CA ARG A 500 0.60 23.16 23.17
C ARG A 500 -0.47 23.24 22.09
N GLN A 501 -1.69 22.82 22.38
CA GLN A 501 -2.80 22.82 21.43
C GLN A 501 -3.05 24.23 20.85
N CYS A 502 -2.92 25.28 21.66
CA CYS A 502 -3.09 26.65 21.19
C CYS A 502 -2.08 27.00 20.08
N PHE A 503 -0.78 26.81 20.34
CA PHE A 503 0.27 26.97 19.33
C PHE A 503 0.01 26.11 18.08
N LYS A 504 -0.28 24.82 18.25
CA LYS A 504 -0.46 23.90 17.10
C LYS A 504 -1.65 24.31 16.22
N SER A 505 -2.73 24.80 16.83
CA SER A 505 -3.90 25.32 16.11
C SER A 505 -3.55 26.57 15.30
N VAL A 506 -2.84 27.54 15.92
CA VAL A 506 -2.36 28.74 15.22
C VAL A 506 -1.42 28.35 14.08
N TYR A 507 -0.45 27.47 14.34
CA TYR A 507 0.54 27.02 13.37
C TYR A 507 -0.11 26.33 12.17
N LEU A 508 -1.12 25.49 12.39
CA LEU A 508 -1.89 24.87 11.32
C LEU A 508 -2.52 25.93 10.40
N THR A 509 -3.21 26.93 10.97
CA THR A 509 -3.81 28.00 10.14
C THR A 509 -2.77 28.84 9.40
N ALA A 510 -1.64 29.12 10.06
CA ALA A 510 -0.56 29.90 9.47
C ALA A 510 0.14 29.11 8.34
N ALA A 511 0.36 27.80 8.51
CA ALA A 511 0.92 26.93 7.49
C ALA A 511 0.01 26.85 6.24
N LEU A 512 -1.31 26.72 6.42
CA LEU A 512 -2.27 26.71 5.30
C LEU A 512 -2.34 28.07 4.57
N HIS A 513 -2.56 29.15 5.32
CA HIS A 513 -2.96 30.42 4.72
C HIS A 513 -1.80 31.37 4.43
N THR A 514 -0.76 31.35 5.27
CA THR A 514 0.46 32.16 5.05
C THR A 514 1.55 31.35 4.34
N GLY A 515 1.70 30.08 4.73
CA GLY A 515 2.68 29.16 4.16
C GLY A 515 2.34 28.72 2.74
N LEU A 516 1.21 28.03 2.57
CA LEU A 516 0.73 27.52 1.28
C LEU A 516 -0.10 28.53 0.48
N GLY A 517 -0.38 29.71 1.03
CA GLY A 517 -1.09 30.78 0.33
C GLY A 517 -2.56 30.49 0.02
N LEU A 518 -3.17 29.48 0.64
CA LEU A 518 -4.59 29.19 0.48
C LEU A 518 -5.42 30.33 1.08
N PRO A 519 -6.45 30.86 0.40
CA PRO A 519 -7.29 31.90 0.98
C PRO A 519 -8.03 31.36 2.22
N ARG A 520 -8.37 32.23 3.18
CA ARG A 520 -9.15 31.82 4.36
C ARG A 520 -10.56 31.32 4.02
N SER A 521 -11.06 31.66 2.83
CA SER A 521 -12.32 31.13 2.27
C SER A 521 -12.18 29.73 1.67
N TYR A 522 -10.96 29.19 1.57
CA TYR A 522 -10.74 27.86 1.02
C TYR A 522 -11.43 26.79 1.86
N GLY A 523 -12.41 26.13 1.25
CA GLY A 523 -13.21 25.08 1.88
C GLY A 523 -12.88 23.67 1.39
N GLY A 524 -11.86 23.47 0.54
CA GLY A 524 -11.55 22.17 -0.08
C GLY A 524 -10.71 21.22 0.78
N LEU A 525 -10.47 21.53 2.06
CA LEU A 525 -9.71 20.67 2.97
C LEU A 525 -10.64 19.83 3.85
N THR A 526 -10.41 18.52 3.86
CA THR A 526 -11.00 17.59 4.82
C THR A 526 -9.92 17.05 5.75
N SER A 527 -9.94 17.45 7.02
CA SER A 527 -9.10 16.79 8.03
C SER A 527 -9.64 15.39 8.29
N THR A 528 -8.74 14.39 8.35
CA THR A 528 -9.17 13.01 8.48
C THR A 528 -8.26 12.20 9.39
N ALA A 529 -8.88 11.31 10.16
CA ALA A 529 -8.17 10.25 10.85
C ALA A 529 -7.46 9.34 9.85
N SER A 530 -6.67 8.41 10.35
CA SER A 530 -6.07 7.35 9.53
C SER A 530 -7.08 6.38 8.91
N VAL A 531 -8.40 6.62 8.99
CA VAL A 531 -9.45 5.79 8.40
C VAL A 531 -10.44 6.64 7.60
N VAL A 532 -10.57 6.35 6.30
CA VAL A 532 -11.48 7.01 5.36
C VAL A 532 -12.38 5.97 4.71
N ARG A 533 -13.70 6.15 4.77
CA ARG A 533 -14.70 5.18 4.25
C ARG A 533 -14.46 3.75 4.76
N GLY A 534 -14.10 3.62 6.04
CA GLY A 534 -13.79 2.34 6.68
C GLY A 534 -12.44 1.73 6.27
N ARG A 535 -11.65 2.36 5.39
CA ARG A 535 -10.32 1.89 4.95
C ARG A 535 -9.21 2.72 5.59
N VAL A 536 -8.12 2.07 5.99
CA VAL A 536 -6.95 2.78 6.53
C VAL A 536 -6.29 3.60 5.42
N SER A 537 -5.90 4.85 5.71
CA SER A 537 -5.32 5.82 4.79
C SER A 537 -4.02 6.41 5.35
N THR A 538 -3.10 5.53 5.77
CA THR A 538 -1.76 5.92 6.24
C THR A 538 -0.75 5.79 5.12
N TRP A 539 0.28 6.63 5.09
CA TRP A 539 1.37 6.54 4.11
C TRP A 539 2.00 5.14 4.06
N THR A 540 2.02 4.40 5.17
CA THR A 540 2.51 3.02 5.23
C THR A 540 1.75 2.06 4.29
N LEU A 541 0.44 2.26 4.10
CA LEU A 541 -0.34 1.52 3.10
C LEU A 541 0.08 1.88 1.67
N GLY A 542 0.25 3.17 1.38
CA GLY A 542 0.71 3.63 0.07
C GLY A 542 2.11 3.14 -0.28
N ALA A 543 2.99 3.06 0.72
CA ALA A 543 4.33 2.49 0.58
C ALA A 543 4.27 1.00 0.20
N LEU A 544 3.39 0.21 0.84
CA LEU A 544 3.20 -1.19 0.46
C LEU A 544 2.60 -1.34 -0.93
N LEU A 545 1.56 -0.59 -1.27
CA LEU A 545 0.98 -0.62 -2.62
C LEU A 545 2.03 -0.34 -3.70
N PHE A 546 2.92 0.62 -3.44
CA PHE A 546 4.00 0.96 -4.35
C PHE A 546 5.07 -0.14 -4.41
N LYS A 547 5.55 -0.62 -3.26
CA LYS A 547 6.64 -1.63 -3.18
C LYS A 547 6.20 -3.03 -3.64
N LEU A 548 4.92 -3.37 -3.47
CA LEU A 548 4.36 -4.68 -3.80
C LEU A 548 3.65 -4.72 -5.17
N ARG A 549 3.74 -3.66 -5.97
CA ARG A 549 3.04 -3.54 -7.26
C ARG A 549 3.30 -4.70 -8.24
N PHE A 550 4.45 -5.36 -8.11
CA PHE A 550 4.85 -6.47 -8.99
C PHE A 550 4.39 -7.85 -8.50
N LEU A 551 3.88 -7.98 -7.27
CA LEU A 551 3.38 -9.28 -6.78
C LEU A 551 2.29 -9.90 -7.69
N PRO A 552 1.34 -9.12 -8.25
CA PRO A 552 0.31 -9.66 -9.14
C PRO A 552 0.80 -10.24 -10.47
N VAL A 553 2.05 -9.97 -10.90
CA VAL A 553 2.53 -10.30 -12.25
C VAL A 553 2.29 -11.77 -12.61
N ARG A 554 2.66 -12.69 -11.72
CA ARG A 554 2.47 -14.13 -11.96
C ARG A 554 1.00 -14.53 -12.07
N SER A 555 0.13 -13.95 -11.24
CA SER A 555 -1.30 -14.22 -11.25
C SER A 555 -1.95 -13.67 -12.52
N VAL A 556 -1.52 -12.49 -12.95
CA VAL A 556 -1.93 -11.83 -14.19
C VAL A 556 -1.47 -12.62 -15.42
N GLU A 557 -0.22 -13.06 -15.46
CA GLU A 557 0.31 -13.87 -16.55
C GLU A 557 -0.43 -15.19 -16.64
N ALA A 558 -0.58 -15.91 -15.53
CA ALA A 558 -1.35 -17.16 -15.46
C ALA A 558 -2.80 -16.96 -15.95
N ALA A 559 -3.48 -15.90 -15.51
CA ALA A 559 -4.82 -15.56 -15.98
C ALA A 559 -4.84 -15.23 -17.48
N THR A 560 -3.81 -14.57 -18.00
CA THR A 560 -3.70 -14.26 -19.44
C THR A 560 -3.51 -15.56 -20.25
N PHE A 561 -2.70 -16.50 -19.76
CA PHE A 561 -2.51 -17.81 -20.39
C PHE A 561 -3.74 -18.71 -20.29
N SER A 562 -4.50 -18.66 -19.19
CA SER A 562 -5.78 -19.38 -19.07
C SER A 562 -6.92 -18.74 -19.86
N SER A 563 -6.76 -17.48 -20.28
CA SER A 563 -7.74 -16.74 -21.10
C SER A 563 -7.61 -17.02 -22.59
N PHE A 564 -6.65 -17.84 -23.04
CA PHE A 564 -6.82 -18.51 -24.32
C PHE A 564 -8.01 -19.45 -24.16
N PRO A 565 -9.14 -19.22 -24.85
CA PRO A 565 -10.16 -20.24 -24.87
C PRO A 565 -9.46 -21.50 -25.37
N ALA A 566 -9.69 -22.64 -24.72
CA ALA A 566 -9.75 -23.87 -25.50
C ALA A 566 -10.79 -23.57 -26.58
N GLY A 567 -10.34 -23.09 -27.74
CA GLY A 567 -11.23 -22.68 -28.81
C GLY A 567 -12.16 -23.84 -29.11
N PRO A 568 -13.29 -23.61 -29.78
CA PRO A 568 -14.21 -24.67 -30.14
C PRO A 568 -13.50 -25.87 -30.81
N TYR A 569 -12.32 -25.69 -31.39
CA TYR A 569 -11.45 -26.77 -31.87
C TYR A 569 -11.15 -27.92 -30.87
N GLY A 570 -11.08 -27.68 -29.55
CA GLY A 570 -10.80 -28.74 -28.57
C GLY A 570 -12.01 -29.64 -28.25
N ILE A 571 -13.21 -29.07 -28.25
CA ILE A 571 -14.46 -29.78 -27.93
C ILE A 571 -15.20 -30.23 -29.21
N TRP A 572 -15.08 -29.48 -30.30
CA TRP A 572 -15.72 -29.77 -31.57
C TRP A 572 -14.87 -30.73 -32.41
N GLY A 573 -13.54 -30.64 -32.34
CA GLY A 573 -12.64 -31.59 -33.00
C GLY A 573 -12.82 -33.04 -32.55
N SER A 574 -13.19 -33.26 -31.28
CA SER A 574 -13.41 -34.60 -30.73
C SER A 574 -14.71 -35.24 -31.23
N GLN A 575 -15.78 -34.45 -31.44
CA GLN A 575 -17.04 -34.95 -32.00
C GLN A 575 -16.91 -35.33 -33.48
N TYR A 576 -16.16 -34.54 -34.28
CA TYR A 576 -15.89 -34.88 -35.67
C TYR A 576 -14.98 -36.10 -35.83
N LEU A 577 -14.03 -36.30 -34.91
CA LEU A 577 -13.18 -37.49 -34.90
C LEU A 577 -14.01 -38.76 -34.59
N LEU A 578 -14.91 -38.67 -33.60
CA LEU A 578 -15.80 -39.78 -33.23
C LEU A 578 -16.79 -40.10 -34.38
N LEU A 579 -17.34 -39.07 -35.03
CA LEU A 579 -18.19 -39.22 -36.21
C LEU A 579 -17.41 -39.86 -37.38
N ALA A 580 -16.18 -39.43 -37.64
CA ALA A 580 -15.33 -39.99 -38.67
C ALA A 580 -15.02 -41.48 -38.40
N CYS A 581 -14.70 -41.85 -37.16
CA CYS A 581 -14.49 -43.25 -36.77
C CYS A 581 -15.76 -44.11 -36.98
N VAL A 582 -16.93 -43.61 -36.59
CA VAL A 582 -18.21 -44.31 -36.80
C VAL A 582 -18.49 -44.49 -38.29
N LEU A 583 -18.27 -43.47 -39.11
CA LEU A 583 -18.48 -43.54 -40.56
C LEU A 583 -17.52 -44.54 -41.23
N VAL A 584 -16.26 -44.62 -40.79
CA VAL A 584 -15.29 -45.62 -41.27
C VAL A 584 -15.76 -47.04 -40.93
N VAL A 585 -16.20 -47.28 -39.70
CA VAL A 585 -16.72 -48.60 -39.28
C VAL A 585 -17.96 -48.99 -40.08
N LEU A 586 -18.91 -48.08 -40.26
CA LEU A 586 -20.11 -48.31 -41.07
C LEU A 586 -19.76 -48.58 -42.54
N GLY A 587 -18.77 -47.88 -43.10
CA GLY A 587 -18.27 -48.12 -44.45
C GLY A 587 -17.66 -49.52 -44.60
N VAL A 588 -16.86 -49.97 -43.64
CA VAL A 588 -16.29 -51.33 -43.62
C VAL A 588 -17.39 -52.39 -43.51
N LEU A 589 -18.38 -52.19 -42.63
CA LEU A 589 -19.52 -53.10 -42.49
C LEU A 589 -20.38 -53.16 -43.76
N LEU A 590 -20.59 -52.03 -44.44
CA LEU A 590 -21.32 -51.97 -45.71
C LEU A 590 -20.56 -52.73 -46.80
N LEU A 591 -19.24 -52.51 -46.93
CA LEU A 591 -18.40 -53.23 -47.89
C LEU A 591 -18.40 -54.75 -47.61
N TYR A 592 -18.37 -55.14 -46.33
CA TYR A 592 -18.49 -56.53 -45.91
C TYR A 592 -19.86 -57.13 -46.27
N ALA A 593 -20.96 -56.40 -46.00
CA ALA A 593 -22.31 -56.83 -46.35
C ALA A 593 -22.52 -56.92 -47.88
N LEU A 594 -21.97 -55.97 -48.65
CA LEU A 594 -22.00 -56.00 -50.11
C LEU A 594 -21.19 -57.18 -50.66
N ARG A 595 -20.04 -57.50 -50.05
CA ARG A 595 -19.24 -58.69 -50.39
C ARG A 595 -20.00 -59.98 -50.08
N LEU A 596 -20.66 -60.08 -48.93
CA LEU A 596 -21.53 -61.20 -48.57
C LEU A 596 -22.71 -61.36 -49.53
N ARG A 597 -23.33 -60.26 -49.98
CA ARG A 597 -24.39 -60.29 -51.00
C ARG A 597 -23.89 -60.78 -52.35
N ARG A 598 -22.67 -60.41 -52.78
CA ARG A 598 -22.04 -60.94 -54.00
C ARG A 598 -21.73 -62.44 -53.88
N LEU A 599 -21.28 -62.90 -52.71
CA LEU A 599 -21.05 -64.33 -52.44
C LEU A 599 -22.35 -65.14 -52.41
N ARG A 600 -23.47 -64.56 -51.91
CA ARG A 600 -24.79 -65.20 -51.95
C ARG A 600 -25.40 -65.26 -53.35
N ARG A 601 -25.13 -64.27 -54.22
CA ARG A 601 -25.55 -64.29 -55.63
C ARG A 601 -24.74 -65.26 -56.51
N GLY A 602 -23.60 -65.76 -56.04
CA GLY A 602 -22.75 -66.73 -56.75
C GLY A 602 -23.00 -68.20 -56.41
N ARG A 603 -24.00 -68.55 -55.58
CA ARG A 603 -24.36 -69.94 -55.28
C ARG A 603 -25.54 -70.38 -56.15
N PRO A 604 -25.40 -71.37 -57.06
CA PRO A 604 -26.55 -71.98 -57.72
C PRO A 604 -27.43 -72.69 -56.67
N ARG A 605 -28.76 -72.56 -56.81
CA ARG A 605 -29.75 -73.32 -56.04
C ARG A 605 -29.50 -74.82 -56.29
N ALA A 606 -29.06 -75.55 -55.27
CA ALA A 606 -29.14 -77.00 -55.26
C ALA A 606 -30.62 -77.43 -55.29
N ARG A 607 -30.98 -78.24 -56.28
CA ARG A 607 -32.30 -78.90 -56.37
C ARG A 607 -32.41 -79.94 -55.26
N LEU A 608 -33.57 -79.94 -54.61
CA LEU A 608 -34.05 -80.93 -53.67
C LEU A 608 -34.23 -82.31 -54.33
N LEU A 609 -34.02 -83.34 -53.51
CA LEU A 609 -34.14 -84.77 -53.76
C LEU A 609 -35.54 -85.19 -54.28
N SER A 610 -35.56 -86.20 -55.15
CA SER A 610 -36.73 -87.03 -55.46
C SER A 610 -36.27 -88.49 -55.38
N GLU A 611 -36.71 -89.18 -54.32
CA GLU A 611 -36.61 -90.63 -54.19
C GLU A 611 -37.57 -91.32 -55.18
N HIS A 612 -37.17 -92.49 -55.65
CA HIS A 612 -38.00 -93.43 -56.39
C HIS A 612 -38.08 -94.72 -55.57
N GLU A 613 -39.27 -95.15 -55.21
CA GLU A 613 -39.60 -96.56 -55.01
C GLU A 613 -40.99 -96.83 -55.62
N PRO A 614 -41.20 -97.92 -56.36
CA PRO A 614 -42.53 -98.37 -56.76
C PRO A 614 -42.95 -99.60 -55.95
N MET A 615 -44.19 -99.67 -55.48
CA MET A 615 -44.80 -100.98 -55.24
C MET A 615 -46.30 -100.99 -55.54
N LEU A 616 -46.67 -102.04 -56.26
CA LEU A 616 -47.98 -102.41 -56.77
C LEU A 616 -48.95 -102.84 -55.64
N LEU A 617 -50.22 -102.49 -55.84
CA LEU A 617 -51.47 -103.27 -55.65
C LEU A 617 -51.63 -104.23 -54.46
N GLY A 618 -52.78 -104.07 -53.76
CA GLY A 618 -53.47 -105.13 -53.02
C GLY A 618 -53.95 -104.66 -51.64
N VAL A 619 -55.09 -103.97 -51.52
CA VAL A 619 -56.44 -104.54 -51.28
C VAL A 619 -56.58 -105.27 -49.93
N SER A 620 -57.27 -104.57 -49.01
CA SER A 620 -58.36 -105.02 -48.12
C SER A 620 -58.13 -106.16 -47.12
N VAL A 621 -58.37 -105.88 -45.82
CA VAL A 621 -59.58 -106.25 -45.04
C VAL A 621 -59.30 -105.99 -43.54
N SER A 622 -60.24 -105.26 -42.89
CA SER A 622 -60.44 -105.02 -41.44
C SER A 622 -59.50 -104.05 -40.71
#